data_AF-A0ABD6QFG4-F1
#
_entry.id   AF-A0ABD6QFG4-F1
#
_cell.length_a   1.000
_cell.length_b   1.000
_cell.length_c   1.000
_cell.angle_alpha   90.00
_cell.angle_beta   90.00
_cell.angle_gamma   90.00
#
_symmetry.space_group_name_H-M   'P 1'
#
loop_
_entity.id
_entity.type
_entity.pdbx_description
1 polymer ?
#
loop_
_entity_poly.entity_id
_entity_poly.type
_entity_poly.pdbx_seq_one_letter_code
_entity_poly.pdbx_strand_id
1 'polypeptide(L)'
;MRLAEAYTEATRRLMEIADHLSKNPDDPDWITAALRDTLAVLEHLGGLEPSQQVRAQLHRLFTDLKAKGTITPDKIREIAQACGHIAQNNAQMGAQWNTLWP
;
A
#
# COMPACT_ATOMS: atom_id res chain seq x y z
N MET A 1 -10.76 13.18 -2.99
CA MET A 1 -9.84 12.50 -2.03
C MET A 1 -8.44 12.90 -2.43
N ARG A 2 -7.63 13.45 -1.51
CA ARG A 2 -6.25 13.84 -1.83
C ARG A 2 -5.40 12.57 -1.91
N LEU A 3 -4.50 12.47 -2.89
CA LEU A 3 -3.65 11.29 -3.11
C LEU A 3 -2.93 10.84 -1.82
N ALA A 4 -2.44 11.80 -1.02
CA ALA A 4 -1.82 11.54 0.27
C ALA A 4 -2.77 10.80 1.25
N GLU A 5 -4.05 11.14 1.31
CA GLU A 5 -5.05 10.47 2.17
C GLU A 5 -5.26 9.01 1.74
N ALA A 6 -5.30 8.76 0.42
CA ALA A 6 -5.43 7.40 -0.11
C ALA A 6 -4.23 6.53 0.26
N TYR A 7 -3.01 7.08 0.16
CA TYR A 7 -1.80 6.39 0.59
C TYR A 7 -1.75 6.19 2.12
N THR A 8 -2.18 7.17 2.91
CA THR A 8 -2.26 7.03 4.38
C THR A 8 -3.24 5.93 4.79
N GLU A 9 -4.43 5.89 4.18
CA GLU A 9 -5.43 4.86 4.46
C GLU A 9 -4.96 3.49 3.99
N ALA A 10 -4.30 3.40 2.83
CA ALA A 10 -3.70 2.15 2.37
C ALA A 10 -2.63 1.65 3.34
N THR A 11 -1.75 2.52 3.84
CA THR A 11 -0.77 2.17 4.87
C THR A 11 -1.45 1.61 6.12
N ARG A 12 -2.51 2.27 6.63
CA ARG A 12 -3.25 1.80 7.80
C ARG A 12 -3.83 0.40 7.57
N ARG A 13 -4.52 0.19 6.45
CA ARG A 13 -5.12 -1.11 6.11
C ARG A 13 -4.07 -2.21 5.97
N LEU A 14 -2.95 -1.93 5.32
CA LEU A 14 -1.86 -2.90 5.18
C LEU A 14 -1.28 -3.28 6.54
N MET A 15 -1.10 -2.32 7.44
CA MET A 15 -0.67 -2.62 8.82
C MET A 15 -1.67 -3.50 9.57
N GLU A 16 -2.97 -3.23 9.44
CA GLU A 16 -4.02 -4.07 10.05
C GLU A 16 -4.00 -5.50 9.50
N ILE A 17 -3.84 -5.67 8.18
CA ILE A 17 -3.71 -7.00 7.54
C ILE A 17 -2.46 -7.70 8.07
N ALA A 18 -1.32 -7.01 8.15
CA ALA A 18 -0.07 -7.57 8.66
C ALA A 18 -0.19 -8.03 10.12
N ASP A 19 -0.85 -7.24 10.97
CA ASP A 19 -1.06 -7.55 12.38
C ASP A 19 -2.03 -8.73 12.57
N HIS A 20 -3.07 -8.83 11.74
CA HIS A 20 -3.96 -9.99 11.73
C HIS A 20 -3.22 -11.27 11.30
N LEU A 21 -2.46 -11.21 10.21
CA LEU A 21 -1.69 -12.36 9.73
C LEU A 21 -0.59 -12.77 10.73
N SER A 22 0.02 -11.81 11.43
CA SER A 22 1.05 -12.10 12.45
C SER A 22 0.54 -12.93 13.63
N LYS A 23 -0.78 -12.88 13.91
CA LYS A 23 -1.39 -13.69 14.98
C LYS A 23 -1.54 -15.15 14.56
N ASN A 24 -1.62 -15.43 13.26
CA ASN A 24 -1.81 -16.77 12.69
C ASN A 24 -0.95 -16.94 11.42
N PRO A 25 0.39 -16.91 11.54
CA PRO A 25 1.29 -16.78 10.39
C PRO A 25 1.34 -18.02 9.49
N ASP A 26 0.98 -19.18 10.02
CA ASP A 26 1.05 -20.48 9.32
C ASP A 26 -0.32 -20.96 8.85
N ASP A 27 -1.40 -20.20 9.09
CA ASP A 27 -2.75 -20.58 8.67
C ASP A 27 -2.98 -20.20 7.20
N PRO A 28 -3.21 -21.18 6.31
CA PRO A 28 -3.35 -20.94 4.88
C PRO A 28 -4.57 -20.08 4.51
N ASP A 29 -5.64 -20.12 5.30
CA ASP A 29 -6.84 -19.31 5.06
C ASP A 29 -6.53 -17.84 5.37
N TRP A 30 -5.82 -17.58 6.46
CA TRP A 30 -5.35 -16.23 6.80
C TRP A 30 -4.33 -15.69 5.79
N ILE A 31 -3.39 -16.52 5.32
CA ILE A 31 -2.43 -16.13 4.28
C ILE A 31 -3.17 -15.75 2.99
N THR A 32 -4.14 -16.56 2.56
CA THR A 32 -4.92 -16.32 1.34
C THR A 32 -5.75 -15.05 1.45
N ALA A 33 -6.43 -14.84 2.58
CA ALA A 33 -7.18 -13.62 2.84
C ALA A 33 -6.26 -12.38 2.83
N ALA A 34 -5.13 -12.45 3.52
CA ALA A 34 -4.15 -11.35 3.58
C ALA A 34 -3.58 -11.00 2.20
N LEU A 35 -3.28 -12.00 1.38
CA LEU A 35 -2.83 -11.79 0.00
C LEU A 35 -3.91 -11.10 -0.83
N ARG A 36 -5.14 -11.61 -0.81
CA ARG A 36 -6.27 -11.02 -1.54
C ARG A 36 -6.50 -9.56 -1.15
N ASP A 37 -6.53 -9.29 0.15
CA ASP A 37 -6.81 -7.95 0.67
C ASP A 37 -5.65 -6.99 0.36
N THR A 38 -4.41 -7.46 0.42
CA THR A 38 -3.21 -6.69 0.00
C THR A 38 -3.27 -6.35 -1.50
N LEU A 39 -3.62 -7.32 -2.35
CA LEU A 39 -3.77 -7.11 -3.79
C LEU A 39 -4.86 -6.08 -4.11
N ALA A 40 -5.98 -6.13 -3.40
CA ALA A 40 -7.06 -5.15 -3.56
C ALA A 40 -6.62 -3.71 -3.20
N VAL A 41 -5.80 -3.56 -2.15
CA VAL A 41 -5.21 -2.25 -1.79
C VAL A 41 -4.29 -1.73 -2.89
N LEU A 42 -3.42 -2.59 -3.44
CA LEU A 42 -2.49 -2.21 -4.51
C LEU A 42 -3.21 -1.83 -5.80
N GLU A 43 -4.25 -2.58 -6.17
CA GLU A 43 -5.09 -2.28 -7.34
C GLU A 43 -5.81 -0.94 -7.17
N HIS A 44 -6.36 -0.69 -5.99
CA HIS A 44 -7.02 0.58 -5.67
C HIS A 44 -6.04 1.76 -5.79
N LEU A 45 -4.85 1.67 -5.20
CA LEU A 45 -3.82 2.71 -5.33
C LEU A 45 -3.40 2.90 -6.79
N GLY A 46 -3.23 1.82 -7.55
CA GLY A 46 -2.87 1.88 -8.97
C GLY A 46 -3.90 2.63 -9.82
N GLY A 47 -5.18 2.52 -9.49
CA GLY A 47 -6.26 3.28 -10.14
C GLY A 47 -6.26 4.77 -9.82
N LEU A 48 -5.78 5.15 -8.64
CA LEU A 48 -5.73 6.55 -8.17
C LEU A 48 -4.42 7.27 -8.53
N GLU A 49 -3.32 6.54 -8.68
CA GLU A 49 -1.98 7.10 -8.81
C GLU A 49 -1.79 7.82 -10.16
N PRO A 50 -1.58 9.16 -10.19
CA PRO A 50 -1.37 9.91 -11.42
C PRO A 50 0.00 9.67 -12.07
N SER A 51 1.03 9.32 -11.28
CA SER A 51 2.37 9.02 -11.80
C SER A 51 2.40 7.67 -12.50
N GLN A 52 2.67 7.68 -13.80
CA GLN A 52 2.84 6.45 -14.60
C GLN A 52 3.94 5.55 -14.03
N GLN A 53 5.02 6.13 -13.50
CA GLN A 53 6.12 5.38 -12.92
C GLN A 53 5.69 4.63 -11.65
N VAL A 54 4.98 5.31 -10.75
CA VAL A 54 4.50 4.71 -9.49
C VAL A 54 3.41 3.67 -9.78
N ARG A 55 2.50 3.97 -10.71
CA ARG A 55 1.48 3.03 -11.17
C ARG A 55 2.10 1.73 -11.73
N ALA A 56 3.16 1.84 -12.53
CA ALA A 56 3.86 0.67 -13.06
C ALA A 56 4.52 -0.16 -11.93
N GLN A 57 5.08 0.48 -10.91
CA GLN A 57 5.64 -0.22 -9.74
C GLN A 57 4.56 -0.94 -8.93
N LEU A 58 3.42 -0.30 -8.68
CA LEU A 58 2.27 -0.92 -8.01
C LEU A 58 1.76 -2.14 -8.79
N HIS A 59 1.62 -2.01 -10.12
CA HIS A 59 1.18 -3.10 -10.98
C HIS A 59 2.17 -4.28 -11.02
N ARG A 60 3.48 -3.99 -11.03
CA ARG A 60 4.53 -5.01 -10.94
C ARG A 60 4.45 -5.75 -9.62
N LEU A 61 4.36 -5.02 -8.51
CA LEU A 61 4.22 -5.60 -7.18
C LEU A 61 2.96 -6.49 -7.07
N PHE A 62 1.82 -6.01 -7.59
CA PHE A 62 0.59 -6.79 -7.67
C PHE A 62 0.81 -8.10 -8.42
N THR A 63 1.44 -8.04 -9.60
CA THR A 63 1.68 -9.20 -10.46
C THR A 63 2.63 -10.19 -9.77
N ASP A 64 3.70 -9.71 -9.15
CA ASP A 64 4.68 -10.53 -8.44
C ASP A 64 4.05 -11.25 -7.25
N LEU A 65 3.23 -10.56 -6.46
CA LEU A 65 2.52 -11.17 -5.32
C LEU A 65 1.48 -12.19 -5.78
N LYS A 66 0.71 -11.85 -6.83
CA LYS A 66 -0.27 -12.76 -7.42
C LYS A 66 0.40 -14.02 -7.97
N ALA A 67 1.56 -13.90 -8.60
CA ALA A 67 2.33 -15.02 -9.13
C ALA A 67 2.92 -15.89 -8.01
N LYS A 68 3.39 -15.28 -6.91
CA LYS A 68 3.89 -16.02 -5.74
C LYS A 68 2.79 -16.81 -5.03
N GLY A 69 1.55 -16.32 -5.06
CA GLY A 69 0.41 -16.97 -4.42
C GLY A 69 0.48 -17.01 -2.89
N THR A 70 1.39 -16.26 -2.27
CA THR A 70 1.57 -16.18 -0.82
C THR A 70 2.13 -14.81 -0.43
N ILE A 71 2.02 -14.47 0.86
CA ILE A 71 2.54 -13.23 1.43
C ILE A 71 2.86 -13.44 2.92
N THR A 72 3.84 -12.68 3.44
CA THR A 72 4.20 -12.67 4.86
C THR A 72 3.82 -11.35 5.51
N PRO A 73 3.61 -11.31 6.85
CA PRO A 73 3.37 -10.06 7.56
C PRO A 73 4.44 -8.99 7.31
N ASP A 74 5.71 -9.40 7.31
CA ASP A 74 6.83 -8.49 7.09
C ASP A 74 6.79 -7.89 5.69
N LYS A 75 6.42 -8.70 4.68
CA LYS A 75 6.28 -8.17 3.33
C LYS A 75 5.16 -7.15 3.24
N ILE A 76 4.05 -7.37 3.95
CA ILE A 76 2.94 -6.41 4.00
C ILE A 76 3.39 -5.10 4.69
N ARG A 77 4.16 -5.20 5.79
CA ARG A 77 4.72 -4.03 6.49
C ARG A 77 5.66 -3.22 5.60
N GLU A 78 6.53 -3.87 4.83
CA GLU A 78 7.39 -3.19 3.85
C GLU A 78 6.57 -2.37 2.84
N ILE A 79 5.48 -2.95 2.33
CA ILE A 79 4.59 -2.26 1.39
C ILE A 79 3.88 -1.08 2.08
N ALA A 80 3.41 -1.28 3.31
CA ALA A 80 2.77 -0.24 4.10
C ALA A 80 3.70 0.95 4.36
N GLN A 81 4.97 0.69 4.69
CA GLN A 81 6.00 1.70 4.90
C GLN A 81 6.29 2.48 3.61
N ALA A 82 6.43 1.79 2.47
CA ALA A 82 6.60 2.44 1.18
C ALA A 82 5.41 3.37 0.84
N CYS A 83 4.17 2.92 1.08
CA CYS A 83 2.98 3.75 0.94
C CYS A 83 3.00 4.97 1.87
N GLY A 84 3.47 4.80 3.11
CA GLY A 84 3.56 5.86 4.11
C GLY A 84 4.56 6.94 3.73
N HIS A 85 5.71 6.55 3.18
CA HIS A 85 6.69 7.49 2.64
C HIS A 85 6.12 8.29 1.46
N ILE A 86 5.37 7.66 0.57
CA ILE A 86 4.70 8.35 -0.55
C ILE A 86 3.66 9.36 -0.01
N ALA A 87 2.88 9.00 1.01
CA ALA A 87 1.92 9.90 1.64
C ALA A 87 2.61 11.14 2.24
N GLN A 88 3.69 10.93 2.99
CA GLN A 88 4.46 12.01 3.62
C GLN A 88 5.07 12.95 2.59
N ASN A 89 5.70 12.41 1.54
CA ASN A 89 6.29 13.22 0.48
C ASN A 89 5.23 14.08 -0.25
N ASN A 90 4.07 13.51 -0.54
CA ASN A 90 2.96 14.26 -1.16
C ASN A 90 2.39 15.33 -0.22
N ALA A 91 2.27 15.04 1.07
CA ALA A 91 1.81 16.01 2.07
C ALA A 91 2.79 17.18 2.23
N GLN A 92 4.10 16.91 2.26
CA GLN A 92 5.14 17.94 2.34
C GLN A 92 5.17 18.82 1.08
N MET A 93 5.09 18.22 -0.11
CA MET A 93 4.99 18.98 -1.36
C MET A 93 3.73 19.87 -1.36
N GLY A 94 2.57 19.34 -0.98
CA GLY A 94 1.33 20.12 -0.88
C GLY A 94 1.43 21.28 0.13
N ALA A 95 2.11 21.08 1.26
CA ALA A 95 2.33 22.12 2.27
C ALA A 95 3.30 23.21 1.79
N GLN A 96 4.34 22.84 1.03
CA GLN A 96 5.28 23.79 0.43
C GLN A 96 4.62 24.64 -0.66
N TRP A 97 3.76 24.05 -1.49
CA TRP A 97 3.01 24.80 -2.50
C TRP A 97 2.01 25.79 -1.87
N ASN A 98 1.35 25.43 -0.77
CA ASN A 98 0.44 26.33 -0.04
C ASN A 98 1.15 27.46 0.71
N THR A 99 2.43 27.32 1.06
CA THR A 99 3.20 28.40 1.70
C THR A 99 3.80 29.38 0.69
N LEU A 100 3.93 28.99 -0.59
CA LEU A 100 4.42 29.86 -1.67
C LEU A 100 3.33 30.74 -2.29
N TRP A 101 2.05 30.47 -2.03
CA TRP A 101 0.93 31.33 -2.42
C TRP A 101 -0.10 31.41 -1.27
N PRO A 102 -0.03 32.44 -0.41
CA PRO A 102 -1.08 32.75 0.55
C PRO A 102 -2.35 33.31 -0.11
#